data_AF-A0A933ADS4-F1
#
_entry.id   AF-A0A933ADS4-F1
#
_cell.length_a   1.000
_cell.length_b   1.000
_cell.length_c   1.000
_cell.angle_alpha   90.00
_cell.angle_beta   90.00
_cell.angle_gamma   90.00
#
_symmetry.space_group_name_H-M   'P 1'
#
loop_
_entity.id
_entity.type
_entity.pdbx_description
1 polymer ?
#
loop_
_entity_poly.entity_id
_entity_poly.type
_entity_poly.pdbx_seq_one_letter_code
_entity_poly.pdbx_strand_id
1 'polypeptide(L)'
;MRGPFVAVRFSNGHLAEVVVLTLDFRQEGERWLVECLETGTAAYAETLAQARTELLEAVLLQLNEIEKLGFSKEFLEEHQITAVRLSLPEQSASQGASWAVPALTNG
;
A
#
# COMPACT_ATOMS: atom_id res chain seq x y z
N MET A 1 0.62 -0.21 22.11
CA MET A 1 -0.64 0.00 21.36
C MET A 1 -0.44 -0.65 20.01
N ARG A 2 -1.39 -1.43 19.51
CA ARG A 2 -1.31 -2.05 18.18
C ARG A 2 -2.33 -1.41 17.26
N GLY A 3 -1.95 -1.16 16.01
CA GLY A 3 -2.86 -0.61 15.02
C GLY A 3 -2.47 -1.02 13.61
N PRO A 4 -3.45 -1.27 12.72
CA PRO A 4 -3.17 -1.50 11.31
C PRO A 4 -2.63 -0.23 10.67
N PHE A 5 -1.70 -0.40 9.76
CA PHE A 5 -1.13 0.64 8.92
C PHE A 5 -1.22 0.23 7.46
N VAL A 6 -1.61 1.18 6.61
CA VAL A 6 -1.77 0.93 5.18
C VAL A 6 -0.59 1.58 4.45
N ALA A 7 0.26 0.76 3.86
CA ALA A 7 1.30 1.18 2.94
C ALA A 7 0.82 1.04 1.50
N VAL A 8 1.28 1.93 0.63
CA VAL A 8 0.89 1.93 -0.78
C VAL A 8 2.11 1.56 -1.62
N ARG A 9 1.97 0.54 -2.45
CA ARG A 9 3.01 0.06 -3.36
C ARG A 9 2.78 0.61 -4.76
N PHE A 10 3.84 1.15 -5.33
CA PHE A 10 3.90 1.57 -6.73
C PHE A 10 4.75 0.57 -7.51
N SER A 11 4.26 0.11 -8.66
CA SER A 11 5.03 -0.71 -9.59
C SER A 11 5.04 -0.03 -10.96
N ASN A 12 6.21 0.10 -11.58
CA ASN A 12 6.40 0.81 -12.86
C ASN A 12 5.83 2.24 -12.90
N GLY A 13 5.88 2.98 -11.79
CA GLY A 13 5.33 4.34 -11.71
C GLY A 13 3.81 4.42 -11.59
N HIS A 14 3.12 3.28 -11.49
CA HIS A 14 1.67 3.22 -11.26
C HIS A 14 1.36 2.67 -9.88
N LEU A 15 0.26 3.16 -9.29
CA LEU A 15 -0.33 2.59 -8.09
C LEU A 15 -0.76 1.14 -8.39
N ALA A 16 -0.08 0.16 -7.78
CA ALA A 16 -0.28 -1.25 -8.11
C ALA A 16 -1.06 -1.98 -7.02
N GLU A 17 -0.65 -1.84 -5.77
CA GLU A 17 -1.16 -2.63 -4.65
C GLU A 17 -1.17 -1.81 -3.36
N VAL A 18 -2.13 -2.13 -2.50
CA VAL A 18 -2.20 -1.64 -1.13
C VAL A 18 -1.75 -2.77 -0.22
N VAL A 19 -0.73 -2.51 0.58
CA VAL A 19 -0.14 -3.46 1.52
C VAL A 19 -0.57 -3.06 2.92
N VAL A 20 -1.17 -3.98 3.67
CA VAL A 20 -1.58 -3.75 5.06
C VAL A 20 -0.55 -4.38 5.99
N LEU A 21 -0.02 -3.56 6.90
CA LEU A 21 0.99 -3.91 7.89
C LEU A 21 0.45 -3.64 9.29
N THR A 22 1.02 -4.29 10.30
CA THR A 22 0.64 -4.15 11.69
C THR A 22 1.77 -3.47 12.44
N LEU A 23 1.48 -2.30 13.00
CA LEU A 23 2.45 -1.56 13.81
C LEU A 23 2.16 -1.77 15.30
N ASP A 24 3.21 -2.09 16.06
CA ASP A 24 3.20 -2.04 17.52
C ASP A 24 3.97 -0.81 18.00
N PHE A 25 3.32 -0.01 18.83
CA PHE A 25 3.84 1.23 19.39
C PHE A 25 4.05 1.04 20.89
N ARG A 26 5.28 1.21 21.36
CA ARG A 26 5.64 1.09 22.78
C ARG A 26 6.38 2.35 23.21
N GLN A 27 6.02 2.87 24.38
CA GLN A 27 6.79 3.94 25.01
C GLN A 27 7.79 3.30 25.98
N GLU A 28 9.08 3.57 25.77
CA GLU A 28 10.18 3.06 26.59
C GLU A 28 10.93 4.26 27.20
N GLY A 29 10.58 4.60 28.43
CA GLY A 29 11.06 5.81 29.10
C GLY A 29 10.62 7.07 28.36
N GLU A 30 11.58 7.88 27.93
CA GLU A 30 11.35 9.14 27.19
C GLU A 30 11.29 8.94 25.67
N ARG A 31 11.36 7.70 25.18
CA ARG A 31 11.39 7.39 23.75
C ARG A 31 10.22 6.52 23.33
N TRP A 32 9.91 6.58 22.05
CA TRP A 32 8.95 5.73 21.36
C TRP A 32 9.69 4.69 20.53
N LEU A 33 9.30 3.44 20.72
CA LEU A 33 9.62 2.30 19.88
C LEU A 33 8.41 1.99 19.00
N VAL A 34 8.62 1.91 17.70
CA VAL A 34 7.60 1.44 16.76
C VAL A 34 8.18 0.27 15.97
N GLU A 35 7.42 -0.81 15.90
CA GLU A 35 7.82 -2.06 15.24
C GLU A 35 6.76 -2.47 14.22
N CYS A 36 7.19 -2.84 13.02
CA CYS A 36 6.38 -3.50 12.00
C CYS A 36 6.45 -5.01 12.24
N LEU A 37 5.33 -5.63 12.63
CA LEU A 37 5.32 -7.01 13.09
C LEU A 37 5.61 -8.01 11.96
N GLU A 38 5.23 -7.67 10.73
CA GLU A 38 5.43 -8.54 9.58
C GLU A 38 6.89 -8.54 9.12
N THR A 39 7.56 -7.38 9.13
CA THR A 39 8.95 -7.28 8.64
C THR A 39 10.00 -7.40 9.76
N GLY A 40 9.59 -7.28 11.03
CA GLY A 40 10.48 -7.19 12.18
C GLY A 40 11.27 -5.87 12.25
N THR A 41 10.97 -4.92 11.37
CA THR A 41 11.66 -3.63 11.32
C THR A 41 11.19 -2.77 12.48
N ALA A 42 12.12 -2.08 13.15
CA ALA A 42 11.80 -1.21 14.27
C ALA A 42 12.55 0.12 14.18
N ALA A 43 11.94 1.17 14.72
CA ALA A 43 12.53 2.49 14.85
C ALA A 43 12.32 3.06 16.26
N TYR A 44 13.30 3.85 16.71
CA TYR A 44 13.30 4.51 18.01
C TYR A 44 13.45 6.02 17.83
N ALA A 45 12.56 6.80 18.42
CA ALA A 45 12.68 8.26 18.41
C ALA A 45 12.10 8.92 19.66
N GLU A 46 12.34 10.21 19.83
CA GLU A 46 11.81 10.98 20.97
C GLU A 46 10.29 11.16 20.89
N THR A 47 9.74 11.15 19.68
CA THR A 47 8.29 11.30 19.45
C THR A 47 7.72 10.13 18.66
N LEU A 48 6.46 9.79 18.95
CA LEU A 48 5.71 8.79 18.20
C LEU A 48 5.67 9.10 16.70
N ALA A 49 5.49 10.37 16.34
CA ALA A 49 5.42 10.79 14.95
C ALA A 49 6.75 10.53 14.21
N GLN A 50 7.88 10.85 14.85
CA GLN A 50 9.19 10.62 14.28
C GLN A 50 9.49 9.13 14.15
N ALA A 51 9.29 8.34 15.21
CA ALA A 51 9.54 6.90 15.19
C ALA A 51 8.67 6.21 14.13
N ARG A 52 7.42 6.66 13.95
CA ARG A 52 6.55 6.20 12.86
C ARG A 52 7.13 6.57 11.49
N THR A 53 7.54 7.80 11.25
CA THR A 53 8.12 8.21 9.94
C THR A 53 9.36 7.40 9.60
N GLU A 54 10.30 7.27 10.54
CA GLU A 54 11.54 6.51 10.35
C GLU A 54 11.27 5.03 10.05
N LEU A 55 10.32 4.42 10.78
CA LEU A 55 9.90 3.06 10.52
C LEU A 55 9.33 2.90 9.11
N LEU A 56 8.48 3.84 8.67
CA LEU A 56 7.84 3.77 7.35
C LEU A 56 8.86 3.89 6.23
N GLU A 57 9.83 4.79 6.34
CA GLU A 57 10.91 4.92 5.37
C GLU A 57 11.72 3.62 5.26
N ALA A 58 12.08 3.02 6.41
CA ALA A 58 12.82 1.77 6.45
C ALA A 58 12.04 0.60 5.81
N VAL A 59 10.76 0.45 6.16
CA VAL A 59 9.89 -0.59 5.61
C VAL A 59 9.68 -0.41 4.10
N LEU A 60 9.41 0.83 3.64
CA LEU A 60 9.25 1.11 2.21
C LEU A 60 10.53 0.82 1.43
N LEU A 61 11.70 1.19 1.98
CA LEU A 61 12.98 0.87 1.36
C LEU A 61 13.18 -0.63 1.23
N GLN A 62 12.92 -1.39 2.30
CA GLN A 62 13.02 -2.86 2.29
C GLN A 62 12.10 -3.48 1.23
N LEU A 63 10.84 -3.07 1.17
CA LEU A 63 9.88 -3.56 0.18
C LEU A 63 10.32 -3.25 -1.26
N ASN A 64 10.85 -2.05 -1.48
CA ASN A 64 11.38 -1.65 -2.79
C ASN A 64 12.58 -2.52 -3.21
N GLU A 65 13.49 -2.84 -2.30
CA GLU A 65 14.62 -3.73 -2.61
C GLU A 65 14.18 -5.16 -2.92
N ILE A 66 13.19 -5.68 -2.17
CA ILE A 66 12.60 -7.00 -2.45
C ILE A 66 11.95 -7.04 -3.84
N GLU A 67 11.25 -5.97 -4.24
CA GLU A 67 10.68 -5.85 -5.58
C GLU A 67 11.75 -5.82 -6.67
N LYS A 68 12.84 -5.06 -6.49
CA LYS A 68 13.96 -5.04 -7.44
C LYS A 68 14.57 -6.42 -7.65
N LEU A 69 14.56 -7.26 -6.62
CA LEU A 69 15.08 -8.63 -6.68
C LEU A 69 14.05 -9.63 -7.24
N GLY A 70 12.79 -9.22 -7.41
CA GLY A 70 11.73 -10.05 -7.98
C GLY A 70 11.08 -11.05 -7.00
N PHE A 71 11.30 -10.89 -5.68
CA PHE A 71 10.81 -11.81 -4.65
C PHE A 71 9.57 -11.29 -3.89
N SER A 72 8.86 -10.29 -4.44
CA SER A 72 7.77 -9.62 -3.72
C SER A 72 6.64 -10.57 -3.34
N LYS A 73 6.29 -11.51 -4.21
CA LYS A 73 5.17 -12.43 -3.95
C LYS A 73 5.52 -13.39 -2.81
N GLU A 74 6.69 -14.01 -2.91
CA GLU A 74 7.23 -14.95 -1.93
C GLU A 74 7.37 -14.28 -0.56
N PHE A 75 7.89 -13.05 -0.53
CA PHE A 75 8.02 -12.27 0.70
C PHE A 75 6.66 -11.97 1.35
N LEU A 76 5.67 -11.51 0.58
CA LEU A 76 4.35 -11.21 1.12
C LEU A 76 3.66 -12.48 1.67
N GLU A 77 3.82 -13.62 0.99
CA GLU A 77 3.29 -14.91 1.42
C GLU A 77 3.97 -15.42 2.71
N GLU A 78 5.31 -15.38 2.77
CA GLU A 78 6.10 -15.82 3.93
C GLU A 78 5.81 -14.99 5.18
N HIS A 79 5.67 -13.67 5.01
CA HIS A 79 5.44 -12.74 6.11
C HIS A 79 3.95 -12.50 6.42
N GLN A 80 3.04 -13.25 5.79
CA GLN A 80 1.59 -13.17 5.99
C GLN A 80 1.01 -11.76 5.76
N ILE A 81 1.63 -10.99 4.86
CA ILE A 81 1.26 -9.62 4.57
C ILE A 81 0.07 -9.63 3.61
N THR A 82 -1.01 -8.93 3.97
CA THR A 82 -2.17 -8.80 3.08
C THR A 82 -1.92 -7.72 2.04
N ALA A 83 -1.89 -8.11 0.76
CA ALA A 83 -1.84 -7.18 -0.37
C ALA A 83 -3.17 -7.19 -1.14
N VAL A 84 -3.78 -6.02 -1.28
CA VAL A 84 -4.97 -5.80 -2.10
C VAL A 84 -4.54 -5.12 -3.39
N ARG A 85 -4.68 -5.83 -4.52
CA ARG A 85 -4.48 -5.22 -5.83
C ARG A 85 -5.58 -4.20 -6.07
N LEU A 86 -5.20 -2.95 -6.30
CA LEU A 86 -6.14 -1.94 -6.71
C LEU A 86 -6.40 -2.13 -8.21
N SER A 87 -7.48 -2.82 -8.55
CA SER A 87 -8.08 -2.61 -9.85
C SER A 87 -8.60 -1.18 -9.86
N LEU A 88 -7.89 -0.27 -10.52
CA LEU A 88 -8.54 0.94 -11.02
C LEU A 88 -9.81 0.47 -11.75
N PRO A 89 -10.99 1.05 -11.49
CA PRO A 89 -12.16 0.70 -12.28
C PRO A 89 -11.75 0.86 -13.73
N GLU A 90 -11.70 -0.27 -14.45
CA GLU A 90 -11.53 -0.29 -15.88
C GLU A 90 -12.57 0.72 -16.36
N GLN A 91 -12.13 1.87 -16.87
CA GLN A 91 -13.06 2.85 -17.39
C GLN A 91 -13.90 2.07 -18.36
N SER A 92 -15.16 1.86 -17.98
CA SER A 92 -16.10 1.01 -18.67
C SER A 92 -15.89 1.23 -20.14
N ALA A 93 -15.40 0.21 -20.83
CA ALA A 93 -15.42 0.14 -22.26
C ALA A 93 -16.79 0.68 -22.67
N SER A 94 -16.83 1.91 -23.17
CA SER A 94 -18.02 2.53 -23.72
C SER A 94 -18.25 1.82 -25.05
N GLN A 95 -18.68 0.56 -24.95
CA GLN A 95 -19.32 -0.17 -26.00
C GLN A 95 -20.57 0.62 -26.36
N GLY A 96 -20.51 1.26 -27.53
CA GLY A 96 -21.67 1.54 -28.36
C GLY A 96 -22.76 2.40 -27.73
N ALA A 97 -22.48 3.66 -27.40
CA ALA A 97 -23.54 4.67 -27.49
C ALA A 97 -23.82 4.92 -28.99
N SER A 98 -24.63 4.04 -29.59
CA SER A 98 -25.28 4.29 -30.87
C SER A 98 -26.18 5.50 -30.69
N TRP A 99 -25.72 6.66 -31.14
CA TRP A 99 -26.61 7.78 -31.38
C TRP A 99 -27.40 7.47 -32.65
N ALA A 100 -28.43 6.64 -32.54
CA ALA A 100 -29.45 6.58 -33.57
C ALA A 100 -30.17 7.93 -33.56
N VAL A 101 -29.92 8.75 -34.58
CA VAL A 101 -30.74 9.93 -34.88
C VAL A 101 -32.12 9.41 -35.28
N PRO A 102 -33.22 9.76 -34.59
CA PRO A 102 -34.53 9.55 -35.18
C PRO A 102 -34.64 10.49 -36.39
N ALA A 103 -34.73 9.91 -37.58
CA ALA A 103 -35.12 10.62 -38.78
C ALA A 103 -36.48 11.27 -38.53
N LEU A 104 -36.52 12.60 -38.42
CA LEU A 104 -37.76 13.34 -38.49
C LEU A 104 -38.28 13.21 -39.93
N THR A 105 -39.19 12.27 -40.15
CA THR A 105 -40.05 12.27 -41.33
C THR A 105 -41.16 13.29 -41.12
N ASN A 106 -41.21 14.27 -42.03
CA ASN A 106 -42.21 15.34 -42.11
C ASN A 106 -43.66 14.81 -42.09
N GLY A 107 -44.54 15.58 -41.44
CA GLY A 107 -45.97 15.62 -41.69
C GLY A 107 -46.36 17.01 -42.16
#